data_AF-A0A6B3FEI0-F1
#
_entry.id   AF-A0A6B3FEI0-F1
#
_cell.length_a   1.000
_cell.length_b   1.000
_cell.length_c   1.000
_cell.angle_alpha   90.00
_cell.angle_beta   90.00
_cell.angle_gamma   90.00
#
_symmetry.space_group_name_H-M   'P 1'
#
loop_
_entity.id
_entity.type
_entity.pdbx_description
1 polymer ?
#
loop_
_entity_poly.entity_id
_entity_poly.type
_entity_poly.pdbx_seq_one_letter_code
_entity_poly.pdbx_strand_id
1 'polypeptide(L)' 'MSTSQIAFLKGHGTENDFVIVPDPDNALTLPAALVARLCDRRAGIGGDGLLHVV' A
#
# COMPACT_ATOMS: atom_id res chain seq x y z
N MET A 1 -3.27 -3.14 -20.71
CA MET A 1 -2.77 -3.04 -19.32
C MET A 1 -3.71 -3.87 -18.47
N SER A 2 -3.19 -4.89 -17.77
CA SER A 2 -3.99 -5.65 -16.81
C SER A 2 -4.08 -4.86 -15.51
N THR A 3 -5.28 -4.74 -14.95
CA THR A 3 -5.53 -4.11 -13.65
C THR A 3 -5.93 -5.19 -12.65
N SER A 4 -5.16 -5.33 -11.57
CA SER A 4 -5.47 -6.23 -10.46
C SER A 4 -5.99 -5.41 -9.28
N GLN A 5 -7.04 -5.89 -8.62
CA GLN A 5 -7.53 -5.30 -7.38
C GLN A 5 -6.72 -5.85 -6.19
N ILE A 6 -6.39 -4.97 -5.24
CA ILE A 6 -5.66 -5.33 -4.02
C ILE A 6 -6.50 -4.82 -2.85
N ALA A 7 -6.78 -5.71 -1.89
CA ALA A 7 -7.41 -5.30 -0.64
C ALA A 7 -6.41 -4.51 0.21
N PHE A 8 -6.85 -3.41 0.80
CA PHE A 8 -6.01 -2.60 1.66
C PHE A 8 -6.80 -2.01 2.82
N LEU A 9 -6.08 -1.62 3.87
CA LEU A 9 -6.59 -0.77 4.94
C LEU A 9 -5.74 0.50 5.02
N LYS A 10 -6.32 1.55 5.59
CA LYS A 10 -5.60 2.78 5.90
C LYS A 10 -5.57 2.93 7.42
N GLY A 11 -4.39 3.16 7.98
CA GLY A 11 -4.21 3.36 9.42
C GLY A 11 -3.28 4.53 9.69
N HIS A 12 -3.26 5.00 10.94
CA HIS A 12 -2.27 5.95 11.40
C HIS A 12 -1.88 5.66 12.87
N GLY A 13 -0.67 6.07 13.24
CA GLY A 13 -0.18 6.07 14.62
C GLY A 13 0.56 7.37 14.87
N THR A 14 0.11 8.16 15.85
CA THR A 14 0.69 9.48 16.17
C THR A 14 0.92 10.32 14.90
N GLU A 15 -0.14 10.49 14.10
CA GLU A 15 -0.17 11.22 12.81
C GLU A 15 0.66 10.63 11.66
N ASN A 16 1.51 9.63 11.90
CA ASN A 16 2.19 8.90 10.83
C ASN A 16 1.22 7.89 10.19
N ASP A 17 0.97 8.02 8.88
CA ASP A 17 -0.09 7.28 8.20
C ASP A 17 0.42 6.20 7.23
N PHE A 18 -0.24 5.04 7.21
CA PHE A 18 0.20 3.86 6.47
C PHE A 18 -0.89 3.27 5.58
N VAL A 19 -0.50 2.84 4.37
CA VAL A 19 -1.29 1.91 3.55
C VAL A 19 -0.94 0.50 3.97
N ILE A 20 -1.91 -0.29 4.38
CA ILE A 20 -1.71 -1.64 4.92
C ILE A 20 -2.24 -2.65 3.92
N VAL A 21 -1.40 -3.58 3.45
CA VAL A 21 -1.76 -4.60 2.47
C VAL A 21 -1.61 -5.98 3.12
N PRO A 22 -2.73 -6.66 3.46
CA PRO A 22 -2.72 -8.05 3.86
C PRO A 22 -2.44 -8.96 2.66
N ASP A 23 -1.46 -9.83 2.79
CA ASP A 23 -1.03 -10.78 1.76
C ASP A 23 -0.46 -12.04 2.42
N PRO A 24 -1.31 -12.83 3.12
CA PRO A 24 -0.87 -13.99 3.91
C PRO A 24 -0.21 -15.09 3.07
N ASP A 25 -0.44 -15.10 1.76
CA ASP A 25 0.16 -16.04 0.82
C ASP A 25 1.47 -15.50 0.20
N ASN A 26 1.85 -14.26 0.53
CA ASN A 26 2.98 -13.53 -0.03
C ASN A 26 3.02 -13.56 -1.57
N ALA A 27 1.84 -13.41 -2.19
CA ALA A 27 1.65 -13.54 -3.63
C ALA A 27 1.85 -12.21 -4.37
N LEU A 28 1.82 -11.08 -3.66
CA LEU A 28 1.95 -9.75 -4.25
C LEU A 28 3.42 -9.34 -4.39
N THR A 29 3.82 -9.00 -5.61
CA THR A 29 5.08 -8.29 -5.84
C THR A 29 4.83 -6.78 -5.69
N LEU A 30 5.46 -6.16 -4.69
CA LEU A 30 5.35 -4.73 -4.42
C LEU A 30 6.67 -4.01 -4.74
N PRO A 31 6.97 -3.73 -6.02
CA PRO A 31 8.19 -2.99 -6.38
C PRO A 31 8.12 -1.57 -5.83
N ALA A 32 9.28 -0.97 -5.55
CA ALA A 32 9.38 0.37 -4.96
C ALA A 32 8.56 1.43 -5.72
N ALA A 33 8.51 1.36 -7.05
CA ALA A 33 7.70 2.26 -7.88
C ALA A 33 6.19 2.10 -7.61
N LEU A 34 5.71 0.87 -7.39
CA LEU A 34 4.30 0.65 -7.03
C LEU A 34 4.01 1.18 -5.63
N VAL A 35 4.89 0.93 -4.66
CA VAL A 35 4.77 1.46 -3.29
C VAL A 35 4.71 2.99 -3.32
N ALA A 36 5.61 3.65 -4.04
CA ALA A 36 5.61 5.12 -4.18
C ALA A 36 4.31 5.63 -4.81
N ARG A 37 3.77 4.95 -5.84
CA ARG A 37 2.47 5.33 -6.42
C ARG A 37 1.30 5.14 -5.46
N LEU A 38 1.31 4.09 -4.63
CA LEU A 38 0.26 3.87 -3.63
C LEU A 38 0.32 4.95 -2.53
N CYS A 39 1.52 5.35 -2.13
CA CYS A 39 1.77 6.39 -1.12
C CYS A 39 1.58 7.83 -1.65
N ASP A 40 1.49 8.05 -2.96
CA ASP A 40 1.19 9.36 -3.52
C ASP A 40 -0.19 9.86 -3.05
N ARG A 41 -0.24 11.08 -2.48
CA ARG A 41 -1.46 11.64 -1.87
C ARG A 41 -2.48 12.20 -2.87
N ARG A 42 -2.12 12.35 -4.15
CA ARG A 42 -2.99 12.93 -5.19
C ARG A 42 -3.45 11.89 -6.21
N ALA A 43 -2.55 11.03 -6.62
CA ALA A 43 -2.76 10.00 -7.64
C ALA A 43 -2.88 8.58 -7.04
N GLY A 44 -2.62 8.43 -5.74
CA GLY A 44 -2.70 7.17 -4.99
C GLY A 44 -3.67 7.25 -3.80
N ILE A 45 -3.42 6.38 -2.81
CA ILE A 45 -4.19 6.35 -1.55
C ILE A 45 -3.66 7.43 -0.59
N GLY A 46 -2.37 7.71 -0.66
CA GLY A 46 -1.65 8.59 0.27
C GLY A 46 -1.20 7.82 1.51
N GLY A 47 0.04 8.05 1.94
CA GLY A 47 0.60 7.52 3.19
C GLY A 47 2.09 7.81 3.30
N ASP A 48 2.60 8.00 4.52
CA ASP A 48 4.02 8.12 4.80
C ASP A 48 4.78 6.80 4.50
N GLY A 49 4.09 5.66 4.54
CA GLY A 49 4.64 4.37 4.16
C GLY A 49 3.59 3.29 3.84
N LEU A 50 4.10 2.09 3.50
CA LEU A 50 3.31 0.89 3.26
C LEU A 50 3.72 -0.21 4.24
N LEU A 51 2.73 -0.87 4.84
CA LEU A 51 2.92 -2.06 5.65
C LEU A 51 2.42 -3.28 4.85
N HIS A 52 3.34 -4.15 4.43
CA HIS A 52 3.03 -5.43 3.79
C HIS A 52 2.95 -6.49 4.88
N VAL A 53 1.75 -7.01 5.11
CA VAL A 53 1.48 -8.00 6.16
C VAL A 53 1.44 -9.36 5.49
N VAL A 54 2.55 -10.10 5.62
CA VAL A 54 2.74 -11.46 5.08
C VAL A 54 2.55 -12.52 6.14
#